data_AF-A0A2T3XKJ0-F1
#
_entry.id   AF-A0A2T3XKJ0-F1
#
_cell.length_a   1.000
_cell.length_b   1.000
_cell.length_c   1.000
_cell.angle_alpha   90.00
_cell.angle_beta   90.00
_cell.angle_gamma   90.00
#
_symmetry.space_group_name_H-M   'P 1'
#
loop_
_entity.id
_entity.type
_entity.pdbx_description
1 polymer ?
#
loop_
_entity_poly.entity_id
_entity_poly.type
_entity_poly.pdbx_seq_one_letter_code
_entity_poly.pdbx_strand_id
1 'polypeptide(L)'
;MTASTRTKMTAAEVRQLAQKQLERASARLDVRAPLGSGSSVGAGLASTIRLKVTEVKPYERNPRRATHEGILELKDSIRANGIEQIITVTKRPNEGRYVVAKGGNTRLLAAQSLYDETKDVAYLYRDFLVIDYPGEAALLAAHLRENDQRADLCFWDKSRGYLELKAVFESEAGRALSLREFSKMLADEGTQIGHVLLATFKFAHERLSTLGPAAPLLSGRDVASRIQPRVGALMRLAAKFGHGDVWVQQRLIEPELDLARAAFERTGALDVERCVEGFHERCADELMVNRSALTTMLGILEKAPDVTSVQLRATVTPPKQPSLLTPAAANEPAPAADLPAPRARVVAGDAGRKGGESSDEPTTTAASVVAGKTQSDDSSREPLEGAPSAPAALAVERGCASYPAGVRTRQYAGGPDGPALGGSSQASDSAVERCADESLWAALTLFARICGLEPCLREALMLPYGFRVEPPDLSADETALNGQSAEDLSARRRYQGWWWLANLSLQRTPAGLAVLRESSLSNLLEPKGSWARASHTWADKPLSGDRFNSLLRAVLDADDEWGGAFLDLLSAARAFRERNRSRFDVEFWRRQGVEEQVIKHQLQELEG
;
A
#
# COMPACT_ATOMS: atom_id res chain seq x y z
N MET A 1 -20.21 42.58 -37.79
CA MET A 1 -20.11 41.14 -37.50
C MET A 1 -20.92 40.39 -38.54
N THR A 2 -20.36 39.35 -39.16
CA THR A 2 -21.07 38.49 -40.13
C THR A 2 -21.05 37.06 -39.59
N ALA A 3 -22.23 36.46 -39.39
CA ALA A 3 -22.36 35.11 -38.87
C ALA A 3 -22.12 34.08 -40.00
N SER A 4 -21.28 33.08 -39.77
CA SER A 4 -21.03 32.00 -40.72
C SER A 4 -21.99 30.83 -40.48
N THR A 5 -22.94 30.63 -41.39
CA THR A 5 -24.00 29.64 -41.27
C THR A 5 -23.46 28.22 -41.55
N ARG A 6 -23.45 27.33 -40.55
CA ARG A 6 -23.15 25.91 -40.76
C ARG A 6 -24.31 25.20 -41.47
N THR A 7 -24.17 24.97 -42.78
CA THR A 7 -25.06 24.10 -43.56
C THR A 7 -25.00 22.67 -43.02
N LYS A 8 -26.15 22.03 -42.84
CA LYS A 8 -26.23 20.61 -42.46
C LYS A 8 -26.00 19.74 -43.70
N MET A 9 -25.10 18.76 -43.61
CA MET A 9 -24.84 17.79 -44.67
C MET A 9 -26.04 16.86 -44.88
N THR A 10 -26.29 16.47 -46.12
CA THR A 10 -27.39 15.59 -46.52
C THR A 10 -27.10 14.12 -46.26
N ALA A 11 -28.15 13.30 -46.19
CA ALA A 11 -28.04 11.85 -46.06
C ALA A 11 -27.43 11.13 -47.29
N ALA A 12 -27.09 11.85 -48.36
CA ALA A 12 -26.28 11.35 -49.46
C ALA A 12 -24.78 11.58 -49.18
N GLU A 13 -24.40 12.81 -48.81
CA GLU A 13 -23.03 13.18 -48.48
C GLU A 13 -22.48 12.40 -47.27
N VAL A 14 -23.31 12.15 -46.25
CA VAL A 14 -22.93 11.31 -45.10
C VAL A 14 -22.60 9.88 -45.52
N ARG A 15 -23.38 9.28 -46.43
CA ARG A 15 -23.09 7.93 -46.98
C ARG A 15 -21.83 7.94 -47.83
N GLN A 16 -21.63 8.97 -48.64
CA GLN A 16 -20.44 9.13 -49.48
C GLN A 16 -19.17 9.31 -48.62
N LEU A 17 -19.27 10.06 -47.52
CA LEU A 17 -18.19 10.22 -46.53
C LEU A 17 -17.89 8.90 -45.81
N ALA A 18 -18.91 8.16 -45.36
CA ALA A 18 -18.73 6.87 -44.69
C ALA A 18 -18.03 5.85 -45.61
N GLN A 19 -18.43 5.77 -46.88
CA GLN A 19 -17.77 4.88 -47.85
C GLN A 19 -16.32 5.29 -48.11
N LYS A 20 -16.03 6.59 -48.22
CA LYS A 20 -14.67 7.13 -48.38
C LYS A 20 -13.79 6.95 -47.14
N GLN A 21 -14.38 6.82 -45.95
CA GLN A 21 -13.68 6.41 -44.72
C GLN A 21 -13.41 4.89 -44.70
N LEU A 22 -14.35 4.07 -45.17
CA LEU A 22 -14.18 2.62 -45.29
C LEU A 22 -13.08 2.24 -46.29
N GLU A 23 -13.02 2.91 -47.44
CA GLU A 23 -11.92 2.80 -48.42
C GLU A 23 -10.56 3.15 -47.80
N ARG A 24 -10.50 4.23 -47.01
CA ARG A 24 -9.29 4.64 -46.26
C ARG A 24 -8.91 3.69 -45.13
N ALA A 25 -9.87 2.99 -44.53
CA ALA A 25 -9.61 1.93 -43.56
C ALA A 25 -9.05 0.68 -44.25
N SER A 26 -9.63 0.28 -45.39
CA SER A 26 -9.12 -0.82 -46.22
C SER A 26 -7.67 -0.57 -46.68
N ALA A 27 -7.36 0.67 -47.09
CA ALA A 27 -6.00 1.07 -47.50
C ALA A 27 -4.97 1.11 -46.35
N ARG A 28 -5.37 0.92 -45.09
CA ARG A 28 -4.47 0.84 -43.92
C ARG A 28 -4.11 -0.59 -43.51
N LEU A 29 -4.75 -1.61 -44.09
CA LEU A 29 -4.53 -3.01 -43.74
C LEU A 29 -3.29 -3.65 -44.38
N ASP A 30 -2.67 -3.02 -45.39
CA ASP A 30 -1.43 -3.49 -46.04
C ASP A 30 -0.14 -3.17 -45.24
N VAL A 31 -0.25 -2.62 -44.03
CA VAL A 31 0.92 -2.39 -43.15
C VAL A 31 1.32 -3.69 -42.46
N ARG A 32 2.28 -4.40 -43.07
CA ARG A 32 2.91 -5.61 -42.53
C ARG A 32 3.44 -5.37 -41.10
N ALA A 33 2.82 -6.00 -40.11
CA ALA A 33 3.19 -5.85 -38.70
C ALA A 33 4.63 -6.35 -38.41
N PRO A 34 5.33 -5.79 -37.39
CA PRO A 34 6.67 -6.22 -37.01
C PRO A 34 6.68 -7.67 -36.49
N LEU A 35 7.70 -8.43 -36.88
CA LEU A 35 7.93 -9.79 -36.37
C LEU A 35 8.51 -9.75 -34.95
N GLY A 36 7.67 -10.00 -33.94
CA GLY A 36 8.07 -10.39 -32.59
C GLY A 36 7.88 -11.89 -32.40
N SER A 37 8.87 -12.59 -31.83
CA SER A 37 8.95 -14.06 -31.82
C SER A 37 8.63 -14.70 -30.47
N GLY A 38 7.79 -15.75 -30.49
CA GLY A 38 7.47 -16.61 -29.33
C GLY A 38 6.26 -16.13 -28.52
N SER A 39 5.31 -16.97 -28.10
CA SER A 39 5.16 -18.44 -28.25
C SER A 39 3.74 -18.80 -28.71
N SER A 40 3.59 -19.96 -29.36
CA SER A 40 2.34 -20.37 -30.02
C SER A 40 1.47 -21.30 -29.19
N VAL A 41 0.23 -20.91 -28.91
CA VAL A 41 -0.83 -21.80 -28.41
C VAL A 41 -2.14 -21.53 -29.17
N GLY A 42 -2.71 -22.57 -29.78
CA GLY A 42 -4.12 -22.60 -30.18
C GLY A 42 -4.57 -21.63 -31.29
N ALA A 43 -4.07 -21.80 -32.52
CA ALA A 43 -4.66 -21.18 -33.71
C ALA A 43 -5.97 -21.90 -34.11
N GLY A 44 -7.02 -21.76 -33.29
CA GLY A 44 -8.38 -22.16 -33.68
C GLY A 44 -8.87 -21.36 -34.88
N LEU A 45 -9.68 -21.97 -35.75
CA LEU A 45 -10.12 -21.39 -37.02
C LEU A 45 -11.19 -20.31 -36.79
N ALA A 46 -10.73 -19.13 -36.38
CA ALA A 46 -11.56 -18.00 -36.00
C ALA A 46 -12.35 -17.49 -37.23
N SER A 47 -13.66 -17.79 -37.25
CA SER A 47 -14.53 -17.56 -38.41
C SER A 47 -15.60 -16.52 -38.09
N THR A 48 -15.83 -15.57 -39.00
CA THR A 48 -16.86 -14.54 -38.81
C THR A 48 -18.24 -15.09 -39.17
N ILE A 49 -19.20 -14.96 -38.26
CA ILE A 49 -20.61 -15.34 -38.45
C ILE A 49 -21.52 -14.14 -38.20
N ARG A 50 -22.64 -14.05 -38.93
CA ARG A 50 -23.71 -13.10 -38.63
C ARG A 50 -24.80 -13.78 -37.81
N LEU A 51 -25.05 -13.29 -36.60
CA LEU A 51 -26.05 -13.82 -35.65
C LEU A 51 -26.99 -12.70 -35.17
N LYS A 52 -28.12 -13.07 -34.59
CA LYS A 52 -28.92 -12.12 -33.81
C LYS A 52 -28.26 -11.87 -32.45
N VAL A 53 -28.31 -10.64 -31.96
CA VAL A 53 -27.82 -10.31 -30.59
C VAL A 53 -28.54 -11.11 -29.49
N THR A 54 -29.74 -11.64 -29.76
CA THR A 54 -30.54 -12.49 -28.86
C THR A 54 -30.15 -13.99 -28.90
N GLU A 55 -29.39 -14.42 -29.90
CA GLU A 55 -28.86 -15.79 -30.05
C GLU A 55 -27.51 -15.99 -29.33
N VAL A 56 -26.94 -14.90 -28.81
CA VAL A 56 -25.71 -14.86 -28.01
C VAL A 56 -26.05 -14.47 -26.57
N LYS A 57 -25.44 -15.17 -25.59
CA LYS A 57 -25.48 -14.82 -24.17
C LYS A 57 -24.18 -14.11 -23.73
N PRO A 58 -24.23 -13.16 -22.77
CA PRO A 58 -23.03 -12.78 -22.02
C PRO A 58 -22.54 -13.98 -21.20
N TYR A 59 -21.23 -14.09 -20.98
CA TYR A 59 -20.64 -15.16 -20.17
C TYR A 59 -21.07 -15.00 -18.71
N GLU A 60 -21.73 -16.03 -18.15
CA GLU A 60 -22.47 -15.90 -16.88
C GLU A 60 -21.55 -15.80 -15.64
N ARG A 61 -20.36 -16.40 -15.71
CA ARG A 61 -19.35 -16.42 -14.64
C ARG A 61 -18.28 -15.33 -14.77
N ASN A 62 -18.54 -14.27 -15.55
CA ASN A 62 -17.59 -13.17 -15.62
C ASN A 62 -17.53 -12.44 -14.25
N PRO A 63 -16.36 -12.34 -13.59
CA PRO A 63 -16.26 -11.72 -12.27
C PRO A 63 -16.57 -10.21 -12.31
N ARG A 64 -16.36 -9.56 -13.46
CA ARG A 64 -16.69 -8.15 -13.69
C ARG A 64 -18.14 -8.02 -14.18
N ARG A 65 -19.00 -7.43 -13.37
CA ARG A 65 -20.35 -7.02 -13.79
C ARG A 65 -20.30 -5.67 -14.49
N ALA A 66 -21.18 -5.47 -15.47
CA ALA A 66 -21.32 -4.19 -16.15
C ALA A 66 -22.06 -3.17 -15.25
N THR A 67 -21.53 -1.95 -15.15
CA THR A 67 -22.26 -0.82 -14.57
C THR A 67 -23.34 -0.33 -15.55
N HIS A 68 -24.40 0.29 -15.04
CA HIS A 68 -25.46 0.86 -15.89
C HIS A 68 -24.93 1.99 -16.78
N GLU A 69 -24.08 2.84 -16.21
CA GLU A 69 -23.40 3.95 -16.90
C GLU A 69 -22.54 3.47 -18.08
N GLY A 70 -21.65 2.50 -17.86
CA GLY A 70 -20.84 1.91 -18.95
C GLY A 70 -21.66 1.14 -19.99
N ILE A 71 -22.92 0.79 -19.72
CA ILE A 71 -23.87 0.31 -20.73
C ILE A 71 -24.46 1.48 -21.53
N LEU A 72 -24.76 2.62 -20.91
CA LEU A 72 -25.24 3.82 -21.61
C LEU A 72 -24.18 4.40 -22.55
N GLU A 73 -22.93 4.59 -22.08
CA GLU A 73 -21.81 5.06 -22.90
C GLU A 73 -21.60 4.18 -24.14
N LEU A 74 -21.62 2.85 -23.94
CA LEU A 74 -21.49 1.91 -25.04
C LEU A 74 -22.71 1.91 -25.97
N LYS A 75 -23.92 2.20 -25.48
CA LYS A 75 -25.10 2.38 -26.35
C LYS A 75 -24.97 3.61 -27.23
N ASP A 76 -24.47 4.73 -26.70
CA ASP A 76 -24.26 5.96 -27.48
C ASP A 76 -23.09 5.83 -28.46
N SER A 77 -22.00 5.15 -28.07
CA SER A 77 -20.95 4.72 -28.99
C SER A 77 -21.50 3.84 -30.14
N ILE A 78 -22.35 2.85 -29.82
CA ILE A 78 -22.96 1.95 -30.82
C ILE A 78 -23.99 2.68 -31.70
N ARG A 79 -24.68 3.71 -31.20
CA ARG A 79 -25.56 4.59 -31.99
C ARG A 79 -24.76 5.48 -32.97
N ALA A 80 -23.58 5.94 -32.58
CA ALA A 80 -22.74 6.82 -33.39
C ALA A 80 -21.90 6.07 -34.44
N ASN A 81 -21.18 5.03 -34.01
CA ASN A 81 -20.13 4.36 -34.80
C ASN A 81 -20.43 2.87 -35.07
N GLY A 82 -21.43 2.28 -34.41
CA GLY A 82 -21.64 0.84 -34.38
C GLY A 82 -20.71 0.13 -33.37
N ILE A 83 -20.62 -1.21 -33.47
CA ILE A 83 -19.68 -1.99 -32.64
C ILE A 83 -18.35 -2.06 -33.39
N GLU A 84 -17.40 -1.19 -33.03
CA GLU A 84 -16.12 -1.04 -33.76
C GLU A 84 -15.22 -2.28 -33.73
N GLN A 85 -15.22 -3.03 -32.62
CA GLN A 85 -14.43 -4.26 -32.45
C GLN A 85 -15.37 -5.47 -32.44
N ILE A 86 -15.14 -6.47 -33.29
CA ILE A 86 -16.00 -7.68 -33.32
C ILE A 86 -15.97 -8.40 -31.95
N ILE A 87 -17.13 -8.92 -31.51
CA ILE A 87 -17.24 -9.70 -30.27
C ILE A 87 -16.88 -11.16 -30.55
N THR A 88 -16.01 -11.75 -29.73
CA THR A 88 -15.63 -13.17 -29.88
C THR A 88 -16.62 -14.05 -29.10
N VAL A 89 -17.13 -15.09 -29.73
CA VAL A 89 -18.12 -16.03 -29.19
C VAL A 89 -17.68 -17.48 -29.37
N THR A 90 -18.23 -18.36 -28.56
CA THR A 90 -18.09 -19.81 -28.68
C THR A 90 -19.42 -20.49 -28.38
N LYS A 91 -19.51 -21.81 -28.52
CA LYS A 91 -20.72 -22.59 -28.29
C LYS A 91 -20.42 -23.80 -27.42
N ARG A 92 -20.89 -23.78 -26.16
CA ARG A 92 -20.76 -24.91 -25.23
C ARG A 92 -21.39 -26.17 -25.83
N PRO A 93 -20.82 -27.36 -25.62
CA PRO A 93 -21.50 -28.63 -25.88
C PRO A 93 -22.88 -28.65 -25.25
N ASN A 94 -23.88 -29.11 -25.99
CA ASN A 94 -25.30 -29.20 -25.58
C ASN A 94 -26.03 -27.87 -25.35
N GLU A 95 -25.41 -26.69 -25.49
CA GLU A 95 -26.15 -25.41 -25.51
C GLU A 95 -26.57 -25.02 -26.94
N GLY A 96 -27.82 -24.58 -27.09
CA GLY A 96 -28.36 -24.10 -28.37
C GLY A 96 -27.86 -22.70 -28.78
N ARG A 97 -27.48 -21.87 -27.81
CA ARG A 97 -27.03 -20.47 -28.01
C ARG A 97 -25.51 -20.34 -27.93
N TYR A 98 -24.99 -19.26 -28.52
CA TYR A 98 -23.59 -18.86 -28.37
C TYR A 98 -23.37 -18.13 -27.04
N VAL A 99 -22.14 -18.13 -26.55
CA VAL A 99 -21.72 -17.41 -25.34
C VAL A 99 -20.46 -16.59 -25.66
N VAL A 100 -20.32 -15.39 -25.08
CA VAL A 100 -19.11 -14.56 -25.26
C VAL A 100 -17.87 -15.31 -24.77
N ALA A 101 -16.92 -15.54 -25.68
CA ALA A 101 -15.69 -16.28 -25.39
C ALA A 101 -14.58 -15.40 -24.82
N LYS A 102 -14.43 -14.19 -25.36
CA LYS A 102 -13.44 -13.18 -24.95
C LYS A 102 -14.02 -11.79 -25.21
N GLY A 103 -13.79 -10.84 -24.30
CA GLY A 103 -13.99 -9.40 -24.46
C GLY A 103 -15.28 -8.94 -25.13
N GLY A 104 -16.43 -9.15 -24.49
CA GLY A 104 -17.72 -8.80 -25.10
C GLY A 104 -18.92 -8.56 -24.20
N ASN A 105 -18.94 -9.01 -22.94
CA ASN A 105 -20.16 -9.01 -22.11
C ASN A 105 -20.90 -7.66 -22.09
N THR A 106 -20.24 -6.56 -21.70
CA THR A 106 -20.86 -5.23 -21.64
C THR A 106 -21.30 -4.73 -23.02
N ARG A 107 -20.55 -5.07 -24.08
CA ARG A 107 -20.82 -4.62 -25.47
C ARG A 107 -22.01 -5.37 -26.08
N LEU A 108 -22.16 -6.66 -25.75
CA LEU A 108 -23.34 -7.46 -26.07
C LEU A 108 -24.58 -6.96 -25.29
N LEU A 109 -24.45 -6.70 -23.98
CA LEU A 109 -25.54 -6.14 -23.16
C LEU A 109 -26.00 -4.76 -23.67
N ALA A 110 -25.07 -3.90 -24.06
CA ALA A 110 -25.37 -2.62 -24.70
C ALA A 110 -26.11 -2.81 -26.03
N ALA A 111 -25.67 -3.72 -26.90
CA ALA A 111 -26.32 -4.02 -28.17
C ALA A 111 -27.72 -4.64 -28.00
N GLN A 112 -27.89 -5.54 -27.02
CA GLN A 112 -29.18 -6.13 -26.65
C GLN A 112 -30.13 -5.05 -26.12
N SER A 113 -29.70 -4.23 -25.16
CA SER A 113 -30.50 -3.12 -24.63
C SER A 113 -30.89 -2.09 -25.71
N LEU A 114 -29.98 -1.77 -26.63
CA LEU A 114 -30.26 -0.87 -27.76
C LEU A 114 -31.28 -1.46 -28.74
N TYR A 115 -31.19 -2.76 -29.05
CA TYR A 115 -32.22 -3.44 -29.81
C TYR A 115 -33.55 -3.49 -29.04
N ASP A 116 -33.55 -3.72 -27.73
CA ASP A 116 -34.78 -3.79 -26.94
C ASP A 116 -35.49 -2.43 -26.77
N GLU A 117 -34.76 -1.31 -26.81
CA GLU A 117 -35.32 0.04 -26.84
C GLU A 117 -35.87 0.44 -28.23
N THR A 118 -35.13 0.12 -29.29
CA THR A 118 -35.45 0.60 -30.66
C THR A 118 -36.32 -0.36 -31.47
N LYS A 119 -36.20 -1.67 -31.18
CA LYS A 119 -36.69 -2.81 -31.98
C LYS A 119 -36.28 -2.80 -33.46
N ASP A 120 -35.32 -1.95 -33.83
CA ASP A 120 -34.84 -1.80 -35.20
C ASP A 120 -33.95 -2.99 -35.61
N VAL A 121 -34.28 -3.57 -36.77
CA VAL A 121 -33.55 -4.70 -37.39
C VAL A 121 -32.07 -4.33 -37.63
N ALA A 122 -31.75 -3.06 -37.80
CA ALA A 122 -30.38 -2.55 -37.91
C ALA A 122 -29.54 -2.73 -36.63
N TYR A 123 -30.13 -3.04 -35.47
CA TYR A 123 -29.42 -3.47 -34.25
C TYR A 123 -29.54 -4.96 -33.94
N LEU A 124 -30.52 -5.66 -34.55
CA LEU A 124 -30.76 -7.09 -34.31
C LEU A 124 -29.60 -7.99 -34.77
N TYR A 125 -29.10 -7.79 -35.98
CA TYR A 125 -28.07 -8.64 -36.58
C TYR A 125 -26.68 -8.03 -36.44
N ARG A 126 -25.71 -8.81 -35.93
CA ARG A 126 -24.31 -8.39 -35.78
C ARG A 126 -23.36 -9.50 -36.20
N ASP A 127 -22.15 -9.09 -36.57
CA ASP A 127 -21.06 -9.99 -36.90
C ASP A 127 -20.25 -10.32 -35.65
N PHE A 128 -19.95 -11.60 -35.48
CA PHE A 128 -19.26 -12.18 -34.32
C PHE A 128 -18.12 -13.08 -34.81
N LEU A 129 -17.04 -13.17 -34.04
CA LEU A 129 -15.92 -14.07 -34.31
C LEU A 129 -16.14 -15.38 -33.55
N VAL A 130 -16.42 -16.48 -34.24
CA VAL A 130 -16.57 -17.81 -33.63
C VAL A 130 -15.21 -18.43 -33.38
N ILE A 131 -14.99 -18.95 -32.17
CA ILE A 131 -13.93 -19.92 -31.88
C ILE A 131 -14.52 -21.22 -31.32
N ASP A 132 -13.82 -22.33 -31.57
CA ASP A 132 -14.12 -23.63 -30.96
C ASP A 132 -14.16 -23.53 -29.43
N TYR A 133 -14.94 -24.41 -28.79
CA TYR A 133 -15.10 -24.38 -27.34
C TYR A 133 -13.85 -24.88 -26.62
N PRO A 134 -13.17 -24.06 -25.81
CA PRO A 134 -11.86 -24.40 -25.25
C PRO A 134 -11.94 -25.18 -23.93
N GLY A 135 -13.14 -25.55 -23.47
CA GLY A 135 -13.41 -25.92 -22.08
C GLY A 135 -13.93 -24.73 -21.27
N GLU A 136 -14.60 -25.01 -20.14
CA GLU A 136 -15.17 -23.99 -19.26
C GLU A 136 -14.07 -23.34 -18.40
N ALA A 137 -13.03 -24.09 -18.01
CA ALA A 137 -11.90 -23.53 -17.28
C ALA A 137 -11.12 -22.52 -18.13
N ALA A 138 -10.68 -22.91 -19.34
CA ALA A 138 -9.95 -22.02 -20.25
C ALA A 138 -10.78 -20.79 -20.68
N LEU A 139 -12.11 -20.94 -20.77
CA LEU A 139 -13.05 -19.84 -20.99
C LEU A 139 -13.07 -18.87 -19.80
N LEU A 140 -13.27 -19.36 -18.58
CA LEU A 140 -13.25 -18.53 -17.36
C LEU A 140 -11.89 -17.87 -17.13
N ALA A 141 -10.79 -18.59 -17.37
CA ALA A 141 -9.43 -18.08 -17.30
C ALA A 141 -9.18 -16.93 -18.29
N ALA A 142 -9.73 -17.00 -19.51
CA ALA A 142 -9.63 -15.91 -20.47
C ALA A 142 -10.36 -14.63 -20.01
N HIS A 143 -11.59 -14.73 -19.48
CA HIS A 143 -12.31 -13.58 -18.92
C HIS A 143 -11.60 -13.01 -17.68
N LEU A 144 -11.05 -13.85 -16.80
CA LEU A 144 -10.25 -13.43 -15.66
C LEU A 144 -9.00 -12.65 -16.10
N ARG A 145 -8.20 -13.23 -17.00
CA ARG A 145 -6.95 -12.67 -17.53
C ARG A 145 -7.17 -11.32 -18.24
N GLU A 146 -8.26 -11.17 -18.98
CA GLU A 146 -8.63 -9.89 -19.62
C GLU A 146 -9.01 -8.81 -18.59
N ASN A 147 -9.85 -9.14 -17.61
CA ASN A 147 -10.27 -8.18 -16.58
C ASN A 147 -9.09 -7.77 -15.67
N ASP A 148 -8.18 -8.70 -15.37
CA ASP A 148 -6.98 -8.47 -14.56
C ASP A 148 -5.98 -7.54 -15.28
N GLN A 149 -5.83 -7.70 -16.60
CA GLN A 149 -5.02 -6.81 -17.46
C GLN A 149 -5.55 -5.37 -17.54
N ARG A 150 -6.86 -5.15 -17.30
CA ARG A 150 -7.44 -3.79 -17.20
C ARG A 150 -7.35 -3.18 -15.80
N ALA A 151 -6.89 -3.94 -14.81
CA ALA A 151 -7.00 -3.62 -13.38
C ALA A 151 -8.45 -3.47 -12.85
N ASP A 152 -9.45 -3.94 -13.61
CA ASP A 152 -10.89 -3.81 -13.31
C ASP A 152 -11.37 -4.59 -12.07
N LEU A 153 -10.56 -5.50 -11.52
CA LEU A 153 -10.95 -6.40 -10.42
C LEU A 153 -10.30 -6.00 -9.09
N CYS A 154 -11.12 -5.82 -8.05
CA CYS A 154 -10.62 -5.71 -6.68
C CYS A 154 -10.01 -7.05 -6.22
N PHE A 155 -9.23 -7.03 -5.12
CA PHE A 155 -8.61 -8.24 -4.57
C PHE A 155 -9.64 -9.34 -4.23
N TRP A 156 -10.83 -8.95 -3.74
CA TRP A 156 -11.92 -9.89 -3.42
C TRP A 156 -12.50 -10.59 -4.66
N ASP A 157 -12.70 -9.87 -5.76
CA ASP A 157 -13.22 -10.46 -7.00
C ASP A 157 -12.18 -11.37 -7.68
N LYS A 158 -10.89 -11.01 -7.62
CA LYS A 158 -9.80 -11.93 -8.01
C LYS A 158 -9.81 -13.17 -7.13
N SER A 159 -9.97 -13.02 -5.82
CA SER A 159 -10.03 -14.12 -4.86
C SER A 159 -11.15 -15.12 -5.18
N ARG A 160 -12.39 -14.62 -5.34
CA ARG A 160 -13.55 -15.45 -5.74
C ARG A 160 -13.31 -16.11 -7.10
N GLY A 161 -12.90 -15.33 -8.10
CA GLY A 161 -12.75 -15.80 -9.48
C GLY A 161 -11.67 -16.87 -9.66
N TYR A 162 -10.50 -16.73 -9.04
CA TYR A 162 -9.44 -17.74 -9.13
C TYR A 162 -9.77 -19.03 -8.36
N LEU A 163 -10.62 -18.98 -7.33
CA LEU A 163 -11.11 -20.18 -6.65
C LEU A 163 -12.24 -20.87 -7.40
N GLU A 164 -13.14 -20.10 -8.03
CA GLU A 164 -14.13 -20.65 -8.96
C GLU A 164 -13.43 -21.34 -10.15
N LEU A 165 -12.43 -20.68 -10.74
CA LEU A 165 -11.61 -21.27 -11.80
C LEU A 165 -10.90 -22.56 -11.37
N LYS A 166 -10.33 -22.60 -10.15
CA LYS A 166 -9.75 -23.82 -9.58
C LYS A 166 -10.79 -24.95 -9.51
N ALA A 167 -11.99 -24.67 -9.00
CA ALA A 167 -13.06 -25.66 -8.88
C ALA A 167 -13.56 -26.16 -10.25
N VAL A 168 -13.58 -25.30 -11.29
CA VAL A 168 -13.89 -25.73 -12.66
C VAL A 168 -12.79 -26.65 -13.21
N PHE A 169 -11.50 -26.31 -13.04
CA PHE A 169 -10.40 -27.20 -13.42
C PHE A 169 -10.44 -28.54 -12.69
N GLU A 170 -10.77 -28.57 -11.39
CA GLU A 170 -10.89 -29.82 -10.62
C GLU A 170 -12.06 -30.69 -11.09
N SER A 171 -13.16 -30.05 -11.51
CA SER A 171 -14.32 -30.73 -12.11
C SER A 171 -14.00 -31.31 -13.49
N GLU A 172 -13.34 -30.55 -14.36
CA GLU A 172 -12.92 -31.01 -15.70
C GLU A 172 -11.81 -32.09 -15.63
N ALA A 173 -10.91 -32.01 -14.65
CA ALA A 173 -9.85 -33.00 -14.43
C ALA A 173 -10.30 -34.22 -13.60
N GLY A 174 -11.52 -34.21 -13.05
CA GLY A 174 -12.06 -35.29 -12.20
C GLY A 174 -11.28 -35.53 -10.90
N ARG A 175 -10.47 -34.57 -10.44
CA ARG A 175 -9.57 -34.71 -9.29
C ARG A 175 -9.30 -33.37 -8.60
N ALA A 176 -8.90 -33.43 -7.33
CA ALA A 176 -8.37 -32.27 -6.63
C ALA A 176 -7.00 -31.81 -7.20
N LEU A 177 -6.76 -30.51 -7.12
CA LEU A 177 -5.53 -29.82 -7.55
C LEU A 177 -4.92 -29.08 -6.36
N SER A 178 -3.62 -29.27 -6.12
CA SER A 178 -2.88 -28.42 -5.20
C SER A 178 -2.72 -27.00 -5.75
N LEU A 179 -2.52 -26.01 -4.87
CA LEU A 179 -2.27 -24.63 -5.29
C LEU A 179 -0.98 -24.46 -6.10
N ARG A 180 -0.04 -25.43 -6.05
CA ARG A 180 1.18 -25.43 -6.86
C ARG A 180 0.93 -25.97 -8.28
N GLU A 181 0.16 -27.04 -8.41
CA GLU A 181 -0.30 -27.51 -9.73
C GLU A 181 -1.15 -26.45 -10.43
N PHE A 182 -2.12 -25.87 -9.72
CA PHE A 182 -2.99 -24.84 -10.27
C PHE A 182 -2.20 -23.56 -10.64
N SER A 183 -1.25 -23.12 -9.81
CA SER A 183 -0.32 -22.02 -10.13
C SER A 183 0.50 -22.30 -11.41
N LYS A 184 0.94 -23.55 -11.63
CA LYS A 184 1.61 -23.94 -12.87
C LYS A 184 0.64 -23.91 -14.07
N MET A 185 -0.54 -24.50 -13.96
CA MET A 185 -1.53 -24.53 -15.04
C MET A 185 -1.95 -23.12 -15.48
N LEU A 186 -2.12 -22.19 -14.52
CA LEU A 186 -2.33 -20.78 -14.82
C LEU A 186 -1.16 -20.16 -15.60
N ALA A 187 0.09 -20.46 -15.20
CA ALA A 187 1.29 -19.95 -15.88
C ALA A 187 1.46 -20.53 -17.29
N ASP A 188 1.14 -21.81 -17.50
CA ASP A 188 1.14 -22.49 -18.79
C ASP A 188 0.08 -21.87 -19.75
N GLU A 189 -1.03 -21.34 -19.22
CA GLU A 189 -2.01 -20.53 -19.96
C GLU A 189 -1.65 -19.02 -20.12
N GLY A 190 -0.55 -18.55 -19.52
CA GLY A 190 -0.13 -17.15 -19.57
C GLY A 190 -0.66 -16.24 -18.45
N THR A 191 -1.23 -16.79 -17.37
CA THR A 191 -1.57 -16.05 -16.14
C THR A 191 -0.51 -16.30 -15.06
N GLN A 192 0.39 -15.33 -14.86
CA GLN A 192 1.51 -15.46 -13.92
C GLN A 192 1.12 -15.17 -12.47
N ILE A 193 0.48 -16.15 -11.79
CA ILE A 193 0.10 -16.05 -10.38
C ILE A 193 0.74 -17.16 -9.55
N GLY A 194 1.56 -16.76 -8.57
CA GLY A 194 2.26 -17.68 -7.66
C GLY A 194 1.37 -18.26 -6.57
N HIS A 195 1.62 -19.53 -6.22
CA HIS A 195 0.83 -20.29 -5.23
C HIS A 195 0.65 -19.64 -3.84
N VAL A 196 1.54 -18.71 -3.43
CA VAL A 196 1.41 -17.94 -2.19
C VAL A 196 0.21 -17.00 -2.24
N LEU A 197 0.03 -16.26 -3.35
CA LEU A 197 -1.12 -15.37 -3.53
C LEU A 197 -2.42 -16.18 -3.64
N LEU A 198 -2.38 -17.36 -4.29
CA LEU A 198 -3.52 -18.28 -4.31
C LEU A 198 -3.89 -18.79 -2.90
N ALA A 199 -2.92 -18.94 -2.00
CA ALA A 199 -3.18 -19.32 -0.61
C ALA A 199 -3.81 -18.16 0.19
N THR A 200 -3.39 -16.91 -0.06
CA THR A 200 -4.04 -15.70 0.52
C THR A 200 -5.46 -15.49 -0.03
N PHE A 201 -5.70 -15.75 -1.33
CA PHE A 201 -7.06 -15.79 -1.89
C PHE A 201 -7.92 -16.87 -1.22
N LYS A 202 -7.43 -18.12 -1.14
CA LYS A 202 -8.10 -19.23 -0.46
C LYS A 202 -8.49 -18.85 0.97
N PHE A 203 -7.53 -18.32 1.74
CA PHE A 203 -7.77 -17.83 3.10
C PHE A 203 -8.85 -16.74 3.13
N ALA A 204 -8.76 -15.70 2.28
CA ALA A 204 -9.73 -14.61 2.26
C ALA A 204 -11.16 -15.12 2.00
N HIS A 205 -11.35 -15.95 0.97
CA HIS A 205 -12.67 -16.44 0.59
C HIS A 205 -13.28 -17.39 1.63
N GLU A 206 -12.49 -18.29 2.19
CA GLU A 206 -12.95 -19.28 3.17
C GLU A 206 -13.17 -18.72 4.58
N ARG A 207 -12.47 -17.63 4.94
CA ARG A 207 -12.47 -17.08 6.31
C ARG A 207 -13.20 -15.76 6.48
N LEU A 208 -13.26 -14.93 5.43
CA LEU A 208 -13.66 -13.52 5.50
C LEU A 208 -14.93 -13.21 4.71
N SER A 209 -15.61 -14.21 4.17
CA SER A 209 -16.82 -14.05 3.33
C SER A 209 -18.01 -13.42 4.08
N THR A 210 -18.05 -13.58 5.39
CA THR A 210 -19.01 -12.97 6.34
C THR A 210 -19.00 -11.43 6.31
N LEU A 211 -17.91 -10.80 5.86
CA LEU A 211 -17.85 -9.34 5.63
C LEU A 211 -18.83 -8.87 4.54
N GLY A 212 -19.31 -9.77 3.68
CA GLY A 212 -20.35 -9.50 2.69
C GLY A 212 -20.03 -8.29 1.80
N PRO A 213 -20.82 -7.20 1.87
CA PRO A 213 -20.62 -6.01 1.05
C PRO A 213 -19.34 -5.21 1.40
N ALA A 214 -18.74 -5.43 2.58
CA ALA A 214 -17.48 -4.80 2.97
C ALA A 214 -16.24 -5.52 2.37
N ALA A 215 -16.37 -6.79 1.99
CA ALA A 215 -15.25 -7.63 1.55
C ALA A 215 -14.45 -7.08 0.34
N PRO A 216 -15.05 -6.39 -0.65
CA PRO A 216 -14.31 -5.74 -1.75
C PRO A 216 -13.31 -4.66 -1.32
N LEU A 217 -13.43 -4.10 -0.11
CA LEU A 217 -12.47 -3.12 0.43
C LEU A 217 -11.17 -3.75 0.94
N LEU A 218 -11.13 -5.07 1.17
CA LEU A 218 -9.90 -5.75 1.60
C LEU A 218 -8.83 -5.70 0.50
N SER A 219 -7.67 -5.10 0.79
CA SER A 219 -6.50 -5.30 -0.07
C SER A 219 -5.81 -6.64 0.25
N GLY A 220 -5.05 -7.15 -0.71
CA GLY A 220 -4.21 -8.34 -0.48
C GLY A 220 -3.15 -8.14 0.61
N ARG A 221 -2.76 -6.88 0.90
CA ARG A 221 -1.88 -6.56 2.02
C ARG A 221 -2.58 -6.76 3.35
N ASP A 222 -3.81 -6.27 3.48
CA ASP A 222 -4.58 -6.36 4.73
C ASP A 222 -4.81 -7.82 5.13
N VAL A 223 -5.14 -8.67 4.15
CA VAL A 223 -5.23 -10.12 4.38
C VAL A 223 -3.85 -10.71 4.70
N ALA A 224 -2.83 -10.51 3.86
CA ALA A 224 -1.55 -11.21 3.98
C ALA A 224 -0.68 -10.78 5.18
N SER A 225 -0.71 -9.50 5.58
CA SER A 225 0.16 -8.96 6.65
C SER A 225 -0.54 -8.62 7.96
N ARG A 226 -1.87 -8.40 7.98
CA ARG A 226 -2.62 -8.10 9.22
C ARG A 226 -3.44 -9.30 9.69
N ILE A 227 -4.38 -9.78 8.86
CA ILE A 227 -5.39 -10.76 9.24
C ILE A 227 -4.81 -12.18 9.29
N GLN A 228 -4.24 -12.68 8.19
CA GLN A 228 -3.81 -14.07 8.04
C GLN A 228 -2.71 -14.49 9.05
N PRO A 229 -1.68 -13.67 9.33
CA PRO A 229 -0.69 -14.00 10.36
C PRO A 229 -1.31 -14.03 11.76
N ARG A 230 -2.27 -13.14 12.05
CA ARG A 230 -2.92 -13.07 13.35
C ARG A 230 -3.82 -14.27 13.60
N VAL A 231 -4.71 -14.58 12.65
CA VAL A 231 -5.56 -15.78 12.71
C VAL A 231 -4.69 -17.03 12.87
N GLY A 232 -3.60 -17.15 12.10
CA GLY A 232 -2.66 -18.27 12.25
C GLY A 232 -2.02 -18.36 13.65
N ALA A 233 -1.74 -17.24 14.31
CA ALA A 233 -1.23 -17.22 15.69
C ALA A 233 -2.30 -17.62 16.72
N LEU A 234 -3.52 -17.10 16.57
CA LEU A 234 -4.67 -17.47 17.41
C LEU A 234 -5.03 -18.96 17.25
N MET A 235 -4.96 -19.52 16.04
CA MET A 235 -5.14 -20.95 15.78
C MET A 235 -4.10 -21.81 16.51
N ARG A 236 -2.82 -21.43 16.47
CA ARG A 236 -1.76 -22.15 17.21
C ARG A 236 -1.99 -22.11 18.72
N LEU A 237 -2.45 -20.98 19.25
CA LEU A 237 -2.75 -20.84 20.67
C LEU A 237 -4.00 -21.65 21.08
N ALA A 238 -5.08 -21.53 20.33
CA ALA A 238 -6.34 -22.26 20.55
C ALA A 238 -6.12 -23.78 20.57
N ALA A 239 -5.28 -24.30 19.67
CA ALA A 239 -4.89 -25.71 19.63
C ALA A 239 -4.20 -26.19 20.93
N LYS A 240 -3.42 -25.36 21.62
CA LYS A 240 -2.82 -25.71 22.92
C LYS A 240 -3.86 -25.88 24.03
N PHE A 241 -5.02 -25.23 23.90
CA PHE A 241 -6.17 -25.37 24.79
C PHE A 241 -7.18 -26.43 24.32
N GLY A 242 -6.86 -27.20 23.26
CA GLY A 242 -7.72 -28.26 22.73
C GLY A 242 -8.82 -27.78 21.77
N HIS A 243 -8.81 -26.50 21.38
CA HIS A 243 -9.79 -25.95 20.45
C HIS A 243 -9.34 -26.15 18.99
N GLY A 244 -10.22 -26.75 18.19
CA GLY A 244 -9.99 -26.96 16.76
C GLY A 244 -10.33 -25.75 15.88
N ASP A 245 -10.04 -25.87 14.59
CA ASP A 245 -10.21 -24.81 13.59
C ASP A 245 -11.64 -24.24 13.51
N VAL A 246 -12.66 -25.13 13.56
CA VAL A 246 -14.08 -24.74 13.55
C VAL A 246 -14.44 -23.83 14.74
N TRP A 247 -13.85 -24.08 15.91
CA TRP A 247 -14.05 -23.23 17.10
C TRP A 247 -13.43 -21.85 16.89
N VAL A 248 -12.23 -21.77 16.30
CA VAL A 248 -11.57 -20.49 15.99
C VAL A 248 -12.41 -19.67 15.02
N GLN A 249 -12.94 -20.28 13.95
CA GLN A 249 -13.84 -19.59 13.03
C GLN A 249 -15.09 -19.09 13.77
N GLN A 250 -15.84 -19.98 14.44
CA GLN A 250 -17.15 -19.67 14.99
C GLN A 250 -17.15 -18.78 16.24
N ARG A 251 -16.09 -18.82 17.07
CA ARG A 251 -16.01 -18.02 18.30
C ARG A 251 -15.20 -16.75 18.17
N LEU A 252 -14.12 -16.77 17.39
CA LEU A 252 -13.19 -15.64 17.31
C LEU A 252 -13.38 -14.80 16.05
N ILE A 253 -13.53 -15.44 14.89
CA ILE A 253 -13.52 -14.74 13.59
C ILE A 253 -14.93 -14.27 13.22
N GLU A 254 -15.87 -15.20 13.00
CA GLU A 254 -17.22 -14.94 12.50
C GLU A 254 -17.92 -13.75 13.18
N PRO A 255 -17.94 -13.66 14.53
CA PRO A 255 -18.70 -12.61 15.21
C PRO A 255 -18.09 -11.21 15.06
N GLU A 256 -16.77 -11.10 14.86
CA GLU A 256 -16.12 -9.82 14.56
C GLU A 256 -16.28 -9.41 13.10
N LEU A 257 -16.37 -10.38 12.17
CA LEU A 257 -16.70 -10.07 10.78
C LEU A 257 -18.15 -9.56 10.65
N ASP A 258 -19.08 -10.12 11.42
CA ASP A 258 -20.45 -9.61 11.51
C ASP A 258 -20.51 -8.18 12.12
N LEU A 259 -19.73 -7.91 13.17
CA LEU A 259 -19.61 -6.54 13.71
C LEU A 259 -18.94 -5.57 12.72
N ALA A 260 -17.91 -6.00 12.01
CA ALA A 260 -17.25 -5.19 10.97
C ALA A 260 -18.19 -4.91 9.79
N ARG A 261 -19.00 -5.89 9.37
CA ARG A 261 -20.05 -5.73 8.37
C ARG A 261 -21.13 -4.73 8.84
N ALA A 262 -21.66 -4.90 10.06
CA ALA A 262 -22.65 -4.00 10.64
C ALA A 262 -22.09 -2.59 10.98
N ALA A 263 -20.76 -2.45 11.10
CA ALA A 263 -20.09 -1.15 11.14
C ALA A 263 -20.05 -0.52 9.75
N PHE A 264 -19.54 -1.23 8.75
CA PHE A 264 -19.47 -0.78 7.36
C PHE A 264 -20.85 -0.39 6.79
N GLU A 265 -21.90 -1.17 7.06
CA GLU A 265 -23.28 -0.88 6.65
C GLU A 265 -23.83 0.46 7.22
N ARG A 266 -23.18 1.03 8.24
CA ARG A 266 -23.52 2.35 8.82
C ARG A 266 -22.53 3.47 8.45
N THR A 267 -21.28 3.15 8.13
CA THR A 267 -20.19 4.15 7.96
C THR A 267 -19.64 4.24 6.54
N GLY A 268 -19.87 3.22 5.69
CA GLY A 268 -19.21 3.06 4.39
C GLY A 268 -17.72 2.70 4.48
N ALA A 269 -17.16 2.47 5.67
CA ALA A 269 -15.74 2.22 5.89
C ALA A 269 -15.48 0.91 6.65
N LEU A 270 -14.46 0.16 6.23
CA LEU A 270 -14.00 -1.07 6.87
C LEU A 270 -12.71 -0.81 7.67
N ASP A 271 -12.78 -0.89 8.99
CA ASP A 271 -11.60 -0.85 9.86
C ASP A 271 -11.04 -2.27 10.06
N VAL A 272 -9.93 -2.56 9.37
CA VAL A 272 -9.25 -3.86 9.48
C VAL A 272 -8.50 -4.01 10.80
N GLU A 273 -7.91 -2.94 11.34
CA GLU A 273 -7.16 -3.05 12.61
C GLU A 273 -8.11 -3.31 13.76
N ARG A 274 -9.25 -2.60 13.84
CA ARG A 274 -10.25 -2.84 14.90
C ARG A 274 -10.85 -4.25 14.83
N CYS A 275 -11.04 -4.80 13.62
CA CYS A 275 -11.45 -6.20 13.43
C CYS A 275 -10.36 -7.19 13.93
N VAL A 276 -9.09 -6.90 13.63
CA VAL A 276 -7.92 -7.70 14.09
C VAL A 276 -7.70 -7.57 15.62
N GLU A 277 -8.04 -6.44 16.24
CA GLU A 277 -8.12 -6.30 17.69
C GLU A 277 -9.26 -7.13 18.27
N GLY A 278 -10.45 -7.08 17.68
CA GLY A 278 -11.62 -7.85 18.12
C GLY A 278 -11.34 -9.35 18.19
N PHE A 279 -10.62 -9.92 17.22
CA PHE A 279 -10.18 -11.32 17.26
C PHE A 279 -9.31 -11.64 18.49
N HIS A 280 -8.50 -10.69 18.98
CA HIS A 280 -7.75 -10.86 20.23
C HIS A 280 -8.66 -10.73 21.45
N GLU A 281 -9.54 -9.73 21.47
CA GLU A 281 -10.40 -9.46 22.63
C GLU A 281 -11.31 -10.67 22.90
N ARG A 282 -11.93 -11.24 21.87
CA ARG A 282 -12.66 -12.52 21.98
C ARG A 282 -11.78 -13.69 22.41
N CYS A 283 -10.53 -13.77 21.95
CA CYS A 283 -9.64 -14.85 22.32
C CYS A 283 -9.17 -14.73 23.78
N ALA A 284 -9.02 -13.50 24.29
CA ALA A 284 -8.75 -13.25 25.70
C ALA A 284 -9.96 -13.68 26.56
N ASP A 285 -11.16 -13.25 26.18
CA ASP A 285 -12.41 -13.57 26.88
C ASP A 285 -12.71 -15.08 26.90
N GLU A 286 -12.70 -15.75 25.75
CA GLU A 286 -12.94 -17.20 25.63
C GLU A 286 -11.88 -18.04 26.37
N LEU A 287 -10.62 -17.59 26.45
CA LEU A 287 -9.59 -18.25 27.24
C LEU A 287 -9.58 -17.82 28.72
N MET A 288 -10.43 -16.87 29.12
CA MET A 288 -10.51 -16.28 30.46
C MET A 288 -9.16 -15.69 30.92
N VAL A 289 -8.55 -14.87 30.07
CA VAL A 289 -7.32 -14.10 30.35
C VAL A 289 -7.51 -12.65 29.93
N ASN A 290 -6.66 -11.72 30.39
CA ASN A 290 -6.70 -10.33 29.93
C ASN A 290 -5.85 -10.11 28.65
N ARG A 291 -6.01 -8.96 27.99
CA ARG A 291 -5.37 -8.64 26.69
C ARG A 291 -3.83 -8.65 26.76
N SER A 292 -3.21 -8.25 27.88
CA SER A 292 -1.75 -8.34 28.06
C SER A 292 -1.29 -9.78 28.27
N ALA A 293 -2.00 -10.57 29.07
CA ALA A 293 -1.76 -12.00 29.25
C ALA A 293 -1.84 -12.80 27.93
N LEU A 294 -2.85 -12.53 27.10
CA LEU A 294 -2.94 -13.12 25.76
C LEU A 294 -1.72 -12.76 24.89
N THR A 295 -1.29 -11.49 24.94
CA THR A 295 -0.10 -11.02 24.21
C THR A 295 1.17 -11.75 24.69
N THR A 296 1.34 -11.94 25.99
CA THR A 296 2.42 -12.72 26.59
C THR A 296 2.37 -14.19 26.15
N MET A 297 1.20 -14.84 26.18
CA MET A 297 1.02 -16.22 25.72
C MET A 297 1.41 -16.38 24.25
N LEU A 298 1.01 -15.46 23.38
CA LEU A 298 1.36 -15.46 21.95
C LEU A 298 2.88 -15.31 21.74
N GLY A 299 3.52 -14.37 22.44
CA GLY A 299 4.97 -14.14 22.35
C GLY A 299 5.83 -15.26 22.96
N ILE A 300 5.29 -16.02 23.91
CA ILE A 300 5.92 -17.26 24.41
C ILE A 300 5.78 -18.37 23.36
N LEU A 301 4.59 -18.58 22.81
CA LEU A 301 4.32 -19.64 21.83
C LEU A 301 5.07 -19.44 20.50
N GLU A 302 5.38 -18.19 20.14
CA GLU A 302 6.25 -17.86 19.00
C GLU A 302 7.71 -18.29 19.23
N LYS A 303 8.21 -18.21 20.47
CA LYS A 303 9.58 -18.58 20.85
C LYS A 303 9.75 -20.05 21.24
N ALA A 304 8.68 -20.67 21.75
CA ALA A 304 8.67 -22.04 22.26
C ALA A 304 7.41 -22.79 21.75
N PRO A 305 7.42 -23.30 20.50
CA PRO A 305 6.24 -23.93 19.90
C PRO A 305 5.68 -25.12 20.68
N ASP A 306 6.50 -25.84 21.44
CA ASP A 306 6.12 -27.04 22.19
C ASP A 306 5.45 -26.75 23.54
N VAL A 307 5.44 -25.49 24.01
CA VAL A 307 4.87 -25.09 25.31
C VAL A 307 3.43 -25.60 25.52
N THR A 308 3.12 -26.05 26.73
CA THR A 308 1.78 -26.55 27.10
C THR A 308 0.84 -25.42 27.55
N SER A 309 -0.47 -25.66 27.46
CA SER A 309 -1.48 -24.74 28.01
C SER A 309 -1.35 -24.50 29.52
N VAL A 310 -0.86 -25.48 30.28
CA VAL A 310 -0.56 -25.33 31.71
C VAL A 310 0.58 -24.34 31.94
N GLN A 311 1.68 -24.47 31.20
CA GLN A 311 2.81 -23.53 31.26
C GLN A 311 2.40 -22.12 30.82
N LEU A 312 1.62 -22.00 29.74
CA LEU A 312 1.08 -20.72 29.27
C LEU A 312 0.21 -20.04 30.36
N ARG A 313 -0.72 -20.77 31.01
CA ARG A 313 -1.52 -20.22 32.12
C ARG A 313 -0.69 -19.89 33.36
N ALA A 314 0.35 -20.66 33.66
CA ALA A 314 1.28 -20.37 34.75
C ALA A 314 2.00 -19.03 34.54
N THR A 315 2.49 -18.74 33.32
CA THR A 315 3.16 -17.46 32.99
C THR A 315 2.26 -16.23 33.03
N VAL A 316 0.94 -16.42 33.11
CA VAL A 316 -0.08 -15.36 33.24
C VAL A 316 -0.49 -15.12 34.69
N THR A 317 -0.18 -16.05 35.60
CA THR A 317 -0.51 -15.93 37.02
C THR A 317 0.58 -15.13 37.74
N PRO A 318 0.29 -13.95 38.33
CA PRO A 318 1.29 -13.25 39.12
C PRO A 318 1.69 -14.11 40.33
N PRO A 319 2.98 -14.15 40.71
CA PRO A 319 3.41 -14.90 41.88
C PRO A 319 2.75 -14.30 43.13
N LYS A 320 1.77 -15.01 43.68
CA LYS A 320 1.05 -14.62 44.89
C LYS A 320 2.00 -14.72 46.08
N GLN A 321 2.73 -13.63 46.34
CA GLN A 321 3.62 -13.53 47.50
C GLN A 321 2.84 -13.92 48.77
N PRO A 322 3.31 -14.90 49.55
CA PRO A 322 2.69 -15.19 50.84
C PRO A 322 3.02 -14.04 51.79
N SER A 323 2.04 -13.19 52.06
CA SER A 323 2.17 -12.10 53.02
C SER A 323 2.39 -12.65 54.43
N LEU A 324 3.65 -12.72 54.85
CA LEU A 324 4.05 -13.09 56.21
C LEU A 324 3.66 -11.97 57.19
N LEU A 325 2.38 -11.96 57.58
CA LEU A 325 1.88 -11.17 58.70
C LEU A 325 2.29 -11.84 60.02
N THR A 326 3.55 -11.65 60.41
CA THR A 326 4.05 -11.99 61.74
C THR A 326 3.46 -11.01 62.76
N PRO A 327 2.74 -11.45 63.81
CA PRO A 327 2.34 -10.58 64.91
C PRO A 327 3.59 -10.13 65.70
N ALA A 328 3.65 -8.85 66.08
CA ALA A 328 4.72 -8.36 66.92
C ALA A 328 4.59 -8.90 68.36
N ALA A 329 5.66 -9.46 68.91
CA ALA A 329 5.77 -9.85 70.31
C ALA A 329 6.70 -8.88 71.07
N ALA A 330 6.38 -8.59 72.33
CA ALA A 330 7.16 -7.71 73.20
C ALA A 330 8.15 -8.50 74.08
N ASN A 331 9.14 -7.80 74.64
CA ASN A 331 10.32 -8.39 75.30
C ASN A 331 10.08 -8.98 76.70
N GLU A 332 10.63 -10.18 76.90
CA GLU A 332 11.43 -10.64 78.07
C GLU A 332 10.82 -10.69 79.51
N PRO A 333 11.49 -11.35 80.50
CA PRO A 333 12.63 -12.28 80.44
C PRO A 333 12.35 -13.69 81.04
N ALA A 334 13.37 -14.56 81.07
CA ALA A 334 13.35 -15.93 81.64
C ALA A 334 13.53 -16.00 83.18
N PRO A 335 13.44 -17.20 83.80
CA PRO A 335 14.71 -17.84 84.20
C PRO A 335 14.79 -19.39 84.12
N ALA A 336 16.03 -19.87 83.96
CA ALA A 336 16.68 -21.15 84.34
C ALA A 336 15.89 -22.43 84.73
N ALA A 337 16.29 -23.60 84.17
CA ALA A 337 17.12 -24.63 84.86
C ALA A 337 17.23 -26.00 84.14
N ASP A 338 18.43 -26.59 84.21
CA ASP A 338 18.83 -28.02 84.21
C ASP A 338 18.59 -29.03 83.06
N LEU A 339 19.57 -29.96 83.01
CA LEU A 339 19.77 -31.17 82.18
C LEU A 339 19.52 -32.44 83.06
N PRO A 340 19.67 -33.72 82.61
CA PRO A 340 20.10 -34.27 81.31
C PRO A 340 19.21 -35.42 80.75
N ALA A 341 19.64 -36.03 79.64
CA ALA A 341 19.11 -37.31 79.09
C ALA A 341 19.67 -38.56 79.84
N PRO A 342 19.21 -39.83 79.61
CA PRO A 342 19.59 -40.58 78.38
C PRO A 342 18.73 -41.80 77.89
N ARG A 343 18.88 -42.12 76.58
CA ARG A 343 18.99 -43.46 75.91
C ARG A 343 17.97 -44.63 76.12
N ALA A 344 17.22 -44.91 75.04
CA ALA A 344 16.88 -46.24 74.44
C ALA A 344 16.22 -46.00 73.04
N ARG A 345 16.27 -46.78 71.93
CA ARG A 345 16.88 -48.07 71.47
C ARG A 345 16.16 -49.40 71.76
N VAL A 346 16.13 -50.28 70.73
CA VAL A 346 15.69 -51.72 70.69
C VAL A 346 14.16 -51.94 70.65
N VAL A 347 13.51 -52.74 69.78
CA VAL A 347 13.87 -53.31 68.44
C VAL A 347 12.65 -53.87 67.65
N ALA A 348 12.70 -53.79 66.30
CA ALA A 348 12.18 -54.67 65.21
C ALA A 348 10.73 -55.21 65.10
N GLY A 349 10.43 -55.76 63.90
CA GLY A 349 9.15 -56.27 63.37
C GLY A 349 8.72 -55.44 62.14
N ASP A 350 9.07 -55.73 60.87
CA ASP A 350 9.04 -56.96 60.05
C ASP A 350 7.59 -57.39 59.67
N ALA A 351 7.20 -57.70 58.43
CA ALA A 351 7.95 -57.93 57.17
C ALA A 351 7.19 -57.38 55.92
N GLY A 352 7.85 -57.30 54.74
CA GLY A 352 7.18 -56.87 53.49
C GLY A 352 8.06 -56.73 52.23
N ARG A 353 8.79 -57.78 51.82
CA ARG A 353 9.87 -57.71 50.82
C ARG A 353 9.47 -58.03 49.37
N LYS A 354 9.84 -57.15 48.42
CA LYS A 354 10.33 -57.40 47.04
C LYS A 354 10.66 -56.04 46.36
N GLY A 355 11.76 -55.82 45.65
CA GLY A 355 12.97 -56.63 45.42
C GLY A 355 13.70 -56.15 44.14
N GLY A 356 14.99 -55.81 44.22
CA GLY A 356 15.77 -55.28 43.09
C GLY A 356 17.09 -54.60 43.51
N GLU A 357 18.18 -55.36 43.55
CA GLU A 357 19.56 -54.94 43.82
C GLU A 357 20.24 -54.46 42.51
N SER A 358 20.87 -53.26 42.47
CA SER A 358 22.29 -52.91 42.76
C SER A 358 23.28 -53.36 41.65
N SER A 359 23.94 -52.44 40.91
CA SER A 359 25.27 -51.80 41.18
C SER A 359 26.45 -52.73 40.75
N ASP A 360 27.68 -52.31 40.40
CA ASP A 360 28.54 -51.10 40.62
C ASP A 360 29.14 -50.59 39.26
N GLU A 361 29.55 -49.32 39.04
CA GLU A 361 30.90 -48.67 39.23
C GLU A 361 32.12 -49.34 38.49
N PRO A 362 33.30 -48.68 38.23
CA PRO A 362 33.73 -47.30 38.51
C PRO A 362 34.53 -46.51 37.41
N THR A 363 34.57 -45.18 37.63
CA THR A 363 35.58 -44.10 37.46
C THR A 363 36.96 -44.26 36.72
N THR A 364 37.38 -43.15 36.07
CA THR A 364 38.74 -42.48 36.03
C THR A 364 39.73 -42.52 34.82
N THR A 365 40.09 -41.29 34.36
CA THR A 365 41.41 -40.76 33.85
C THR A 365 42.06 -41.09 32.47
N ALA A 366 42.39 -39.99 31.76
CA ALA A 366 43.66 -39.67 31.04
C ALA A 366 44.00 -40.41 29.70
N ALA A 367 44.78 -39.85 28.74
CA ALA A 367 45.52 -38.57 28.68
C ALA A 367 45.74 -38.06 27.22
N SER A 368 45.87 -36.72 27.05
CA SER A 368 46.79 -35.95 26.16
C SER A 368 46.89 -36.27 24.64
N VAL A 369 47.20 -35.36 23.68
CA VAL A 369 48.37 -34.46 23.53
C VAL A 369 48.11 -33.33 22.49
N VAL A 370 48.47 -32.06 22.83
CA VAL A 370 49.14 -30.95 22.05
C VAL A 370 48.91 -30.82 20.51
N ALA A 371 48.75 -29.67 19.83
CA ALA A 371 48.93 -28.20 20.07
C ALA A 371 47.92 -27.39 19.19
N GLY A 372 47.80 -26.06 19.23
CA GLY A 372 48.55 -25.02 19.97
C GLY A 372 47.92 -23.61 19.80
N LYS A 373 48.46 -22.60 20.50
CA LYS A 373 47.91 -21.22 20.58
C LYS A 373 48.50 -20.24 19.58
N THR A 374 47.78 -19.14 19.34
CA THR A 374 48.32 -17.78 19.61
C THR A 374 47.24 -16.83 20.15
N GLN A 375 47.64 -15.85 20.96
CA GLN A 375 46.81 -14.82 21.60
C GLN A 375 47.48 -13.45 21.51
N SER A 376 46.68 -12.38 21.57
CA SER A 376 46.97 -11.09 22.23
C SER A 376 45.62 -10.34 22.32
N ASP A 377 45.05 -9.96 23.48
CA ASP A 377 45.56 -9.30 24.70
C ASP A 377 46.00 -7.85 24.42
N ASP A 378 45.80 -6.80 25.25
CA ASP A 378 44.92 -6.43 26.39
C ASP A 378 45.09 -4.86 26.53
N SER A 379 44.27 -3.95 27.09
CA SER A 379 43.21 -3.89 28.13
C SER A 379 42.26 -2.67 27.82
N SER A 380 41.54 -1.90 28.67
CA SER A 380 41.43 -1.66 30.12
C SER A 380 40.06 -1.01 30.49
N ARG A 381 39.47 -1.45 31.62
CA ARG A 381 38.92 -0.70 32.79
C ARG A 381 38.61 0.82 32.63
N GLU A 382 37.37 1.31 32.82
CA GLU A 382 36.57 1.51 34.08
C GLU A 382 36.81 2.89 34.77
N PRO A 383 35.86 3.45 35.56
CA PRO A 383 34.48 3.86 35.26
C PRO A 383 34.24 5.36 35.66
N LEU A 384 32.97 5.86 35.70
CA LEU A 384 32.51 6.85 36.71
C LEU A 384 31.00 7.15 36.65
N GLU A 385 30.47 7.78 37.71
CA GLU A 385 29.05 8.02 38.02
C GLU A 385 28.60 9.46 37.68
N GLY A 386 27.28 9.74 37.71
CA GLY A 386 26.80 11.13 37.74
C GLY A 386 25.35 11.41 37.29
N ALA A 387 24.35 11.06 38.11
CA ALA A 387 23.05 11.73 38.07
C ALA A 387 23.04 12.88 39.11
N PRO A 388 22.26 13.97 38.89
CA PRO A 388 20.99 14.01 39.63
C PRO A 388 19.81 14.78 38.97
N SER A 389 18.60 14.33 39.34
CA SER A 389 17.39 15.10 39.68
C SER A 389 16.94 16.33 38.86
N ALA A 390 15.69 16.26 38.39
CA ALA A 390 14.87 17.43 38.06
C ALA A 390 14.34 18.16 39.32
N PRO A 391 13.86 19.41 39.14
CA PRO A 391 12.61 19.85 39.77
C PRO A 391 11.57 20.31 38.71
N ALA A 392 10.34 20.59 39.16
CA ALA A 392 9.18 20.73 38.28
C ALA A 392 8.76 22.18 37.97
N ALA A 393 8.13 22.32 36.81
CA ALA A 393 7.03 23.25 36.46
C ALA A 393 7.07 24.72 36.94
N LEU A 394 7.14 25.63 35.97
CA LEU A 394 6.26 26.80 35.88
C LEU A 394 6.05 27.17 34.40
N ALA A 395 5.01 27.94 34.10
CA ALA A 395 4.59 28.27 32.74
C ALA A 395 4.79 29.76 32.41
N VAL A 396 4.34 30.15 31.21
CA VAL A 396 3.98 31.52 30.75
C VAL A 396 4.92 32.19 29.73
N GLU A 397 4.30 32.46 28.56
CA GLU A 397 4.56 33.49 27.54
C GLU A 397 5.66 33.40 26.47
N ARG A 398 5.32 34.06 25.34
CA ARG A 398 6.07 34.18 24.10
C ARG A 398 6.83 35.52 24.11
N GLY A 399 8.14 35.49 23.89
CA GLY A 399 8.94 36.69 23.63
C GLY A 399 9.66 36.61 22.29
N CYS A 400 9.29 37.44 21.32
CA CYS A 400 10.02 37.53 20.05
C CYS A 400 11.26 38.42 20.25
N ALA A 401 12.46 37.84 20.20
CA ALA A 401 13.72 38.55 20.41
C ALA A 401 14.45 38.82 19.08
N SER A 402 14.56 40.10 18.70
CA SER A 402 15.30 40.56 17.53
C SER A 402 16.82 40.55 17.76
N TYR A 403 17.59 40.13 16.76
CA TYR A 403 19.04 40.37 16.68
C TYR A 403 19.41 41.30 15.51
N PRO A 404 20.47 42.13 15.63
CA PRO A 404 20.72 43.27 14.74
C PRO A 404 21.54 42.94 13.49
N ALA A 405 21.38 43.74 12.43
CA ALA A 405 22.07 43.57 11.16
C ALA A 405 23.31 44.48 10.98
N GLY A 406 24.37 43.89 10.41
CA GLY A 406 25.57 44.53 9.86
C GLY A 406 26.35 43.47 9.06
N VAL A 407 27.08 43.77 7.98
CA VAL A 407 27.70 45.04 7.57
C VAL A 407 27.49 45.36 6.07
N ARG A 408 27.40 46.67 5.80
CA ARG A 408 27.33 47.39 4.52
C ARG A 408 28.02 46.75 3.28
N THR A 409 27.30 46.75 2.16
CA THR A 409 27.87 46.93 0.80
C THR A 409 28.02 48.42 0.44
N ARG A 410 28.79 48.75 -0.60
CA ARG A 410 29.11 50.14 -1.02
C ARG A 410 28.07 50.74 -1.97
N GLN A 411 27.93 52.06 -1.91
CA GLN A 411 27.10 52.87 -2.83
C GLN A 411 27.95 53.50 -3.96
N TYR A 412 27.31 53.68 -5.12
CA TYR A 412 27.43 54.85 -6.01
C TYR A 412 26.00 55.13 -6.52
N ALA A 413 25.39 56.31 -6.60
CA ALA A 413 25.70 57.74 -6.40
C ALA A 413 25.28 58.52 -7.68
N GLY A 414 24.15 59.23 -7.63
CA GLY A 414 23.61 60.04 -8.73
C GLY A 414 22.17 60.53 -8.48
N GLY A 415 21.90 61.81 -8.75
CA GLY A 415 20.63 62.54 -8.61
C GLY A 415 20.89 64.04 -8.87
N PRO A 416 20.03 65.00 -8.46
CA PRO A 416 18.58 64.97 -8.17
C PRO A 416 17.79 65.29 -9.48
N ASP A 417 16.55 65.79 -9.58
CA ASP A 417 15.46 66.30 -8.70
C ASP A 417 14.10 65.72 -9.23
N GLY A 418 12.86 66.03 -8.79
CA GLY A 418 12.25 67.03 -7.88
C GLY A 418 11.09 67.75 -8.61
N PRO A 419 9.93 68.10 -8.00
CA PRO A 419 9.40 67.81 -6.65
C PRO A 419 8.23 66.78 -6.65
N ALA A 420 7.58 66.56 -5.50
CA ALA A 420 6.61 65.47 -5.27
C ALA A 420 5.12 65.87 -5.24
N LEU A 421 4.24 64.92 -5.57
CA LEU A 421 2.81 64.88 -5.18
C LEU A 421 2.32 63.44 -4.95
N GLY A 422 1.58 63.23 -3.85
CA GLY A 422 0.57 62.16 -3.66
C GLY A 422 1.01 60.69 -3.76
N GLY A 423 1.23 60.01 -2.61
CA GLY A 423 1.55 58.57 -2.60
C GLY A 423 1.59 57.92 -1.22
N SER A 424 0.51 57.99 -0.43
CA SER A 424 0.41 57.26 0.84
C SER A 424 -0.04 55.80 0.64
N SER A 425 0.42 54.91 1.54
CA SER A 425 -0.08 53.53 1.72
C SER A 425 0.22 52.49 0.63
N GLN A 426 1.48 52.37 0.20
CA GLN A 426 2.01 51.12 -0.43
C GLN A 426 3.33 50.58 0.18
N ALA A 427 4.00 51.36 1.04
CA ALA A 427 5.31 50.98 1.55
C ALA A 427 5.30 49.77 2.51
N SER A 428 4.23 49.61 3.31
CA SER A 428 4.12 48.60 4.37
C SER A 428 4.00 47.18 3.85
N ASP A 429 3.09 46.92 2.90
CA ASP A 429 2.87 45.56 2.38
C ASP A 429 4.13 45.03 1.69
N SER A 430 4.79 45.86 0.87
CA SER A 430 6.02 45.47 0.15
C SER A 430 7.16 45.03 1.07
N ALA A 431 7.17 45.43 2.34
CA ALA A 431 8.17 45.00 3.33
C ALA A 431 7.76 43.68 4.01
N VAL A 432 6.46 43.50 4.28
CA VAL A 432 5.89 42.28 4.87
C VAL A 432 5.86 41.13 3.86
N GLU A 433 5.74 41.42 2.57
CA GLU A 433 5.89 40.47 1.45
C GLU A 433 7.34 39.97 1.35
N ARG A 434 8.32 40.87 1.19
CA ARG A 434 9.75 40.49 1.12
C ARG A 434 10.21 39.68 2.33
N CYS A 435 9.81 40.07 3.53
CA CYS A 435 10.12 39.33 4.76
C CYS A 435 9.43 37.95 4.84
N ALA A 436 8.28 37.75 4.18
CA ALA A 436 7.63 36.44 4.07
C ALA A 436 8.43 35.48 3.18
N ASP A 437 8.88 36.00 2.04
CA ASP A 437 9.60 35.23 1.03
C ASP A 437 11.01 34.87 1.54
N GLU A 438 11.68 35.78 2.26
CA GLU A 438 12.90 35.51 3.04
C GLU A 438 12.68 34.42 4.11
N SER A 439 11.56 34.47 4.85
CA SER A 439 11.23 33.47 5.87
C SER A 439 11.00 32.07 5.29
N LEU A 440 10.31 31.96 4.15
CA LEU A 440 10.18 30.69 3.44
C LEU A 440 11.54 30.18 2.93
N TRP A 441 12.35 31.05 2.33
CA TRP A 441 13.65 30.64 1.80
C TRP A 441 14.63 30.20 2.91
N ALA A 442 14.60 30.86 4.07
CA ALA A 442 15.37 30.45 5.25
C ALA A 442 14.94 29.05 5.74
N ALA A 443 13.64 28.79 5.86
CA ALA A 443 13.13 27.48 6.28
C ALA A 443 13.43 26.37 5.25
N LEU A 444 13.30 26.66 3.95
CA LEU A 444 13.71 25.75 2.86
C LEU A 444 15.20 25.41 2.94
N THR A 445 16.05 26.42 3.15
CA THR A 445 17.51 26.25 3.25
C THR A 445 17.89 25.42 4.48
N LEU A 446 17.29 25.69 5.65
CA LEU A 446 17.53 24.94 6.88
C LEU A 446 17.11 23.46 6.72
N PHE A 447 15.90 23.21 6.24
CA PHE A 447 15.41 21.85 6.01
C PHE A 447 16.26 21.10 4.97
N ALA A 448 16.62 21.77 3.86
CA ALA A 448 17.50 21.20 2.86
C ALA A 448 18.89 20.86 3.43
N ARG A 449 19.47 21.71 4.29
CA ARG A 449 20.74 21.45 4.97
C ARG A 449 20.70 20.20 5.84
N ILE A 450 19.68 20.05 6.68
CA ILE A 450 19.51 18.86 7.56
C ILE A 450 19.29 17.58 6.73
N CYS A 451 18.72 17.70 5.53
CA CYS A 451 18.60 16.59 4.57
C CYS A 451 19.87 16.33 3.73
N GLY A 452 20.90 17.18 3.80
CA GLY A 452 22.06 17.09 2.90
C GLY A 452 21.74 17.43 1.43
N LEU A 453 20.78 18.34 1.22
CA LEU A 453 20.22 18.76 -0.08
C LEU A 453 20.37 20.26 -0.37
N GLU A 454 21.06 21.01 0.49
CA GLU A 454 21.31 22.45 0.28
C GLU A 454 21.96 22.75 -1.10
N PRO A 455 22.92 21.97 -1.62
CA PRO A 455 23.45 22.14 -2.98
C PRO A 455 22.45 21.82 -4.11
N CYS A 456 21.30 21.22 -3.81
CA CYS A 456 20.28 20.81 -4.78
C CYS A 456 19.15 21.85 -4.91
N LEU A 457 19.04 22.80 -3.97
CA LEU A 457 18.01 23.84 -3.99
C LEU A 457 18.30 24.89 -5.07
N ARG A 458 17.26 25.34 -5.78
CA ARG A 458 17.34 26.37 -6.83
C ARG A 458 16.16 27.31 -6.74
N GLU A 459 16.39 28.57 -7.04
CA GLU A 459 15.32 29.51 -7.32
C GLU A 459 14.59 29.12 -8.63
N ALA A 460 13.26 29.27 -8.63
CA ALA A 460 12.38 28.99 -9.75
C ALA A 460 11.08 29.80 -9.57
N LEU A 461 11.15 31.12 -9.77
CA LEU A 461 10.02 32.05 -9.63
C LEU A 461 8.78 31.68 -10.46
N MET A 462 8.98 30.91 -11.53
CA MET A 462 7.94 30.36 -12.40
C MET A 462 7.11 29.23 -11.74
N LEU A 463 7.50 28.74 -10.56
CA LEU A 463 6.73 27.79 -9.74
C LEU A 463 6.02 28.51 -8.58
N PRO A 464 4.89 27.99 -8.06
CA PRO A 464 4.08 28.69 -7.06
C PRO A 464 4.81 29.10 -5.78
N TYR A 465 5.73 28.26 -5.27
CA TYR A 465 6.57 28.56 -4.10
C TYR A 465 7.93 29.19 -4.43
N GLY A 466 8.20 29.51 -5.70
CA GLY A 466 9.43 30.20 -6.11
C GLY A 466 10.73 29.38 -6.08
N PHE A 467 10.67 28.07 -5.79
CA PHE A 467 11.84 27.19 -5.73
C PHE A 467 11.62 25.87 -6.48
N ARG A 468 12.72 25.21 -6.86
CA ARG A 468 12.76 23.79 -7.26
C ARG A 468 13.91 23.06 -6.53
N VAL A 469 13.87 21.73 -6.53
CA VAL A 469 14.99 20.88 -6.11
C VAL A 469 15.47 20.03 -7.30
N GLU A 470 16.75 20.11 -7.59
CA GLU A 470 17.44 19.25 -8.56
C GLU A 470 17.79 17.90 -7.91
N PRO A 471 18.08 16.82 -8.66
CA PRO A 471 18.68 15.63 -8.05
C PRO A 471 20.08 15.96 -7.48
N PRO A 472 20.49 15.38 -6.34
CA PRO A 472 21.88 15.47 -5.88
C PRO A 472 22.79 14.69 -6.82
N ASP A 473 23.98 15.24 -7.15
CA ASP A 473 24.98 14.50 -7.93
C ASP A 473 25.35 13.18 -7.23
N LEU A 474 25.13 12.07 -7.93
CA LEU A 474 25.50 10.71 -7.53
C LEU A 474 26.65 10.26 -8.44
N SER A 475 27.69 9.64 -7.88
CA SER A 475 28.73 9.00 -8.70
C SER A 475 28.19 7.79 -9.46
N ALA A 476 28.90 7.36 -10.51
CA ALA A 476 28.43 6.28 -11.41
C ALA A 476 28.26 4.91 -10.73
N ASP A 477 28.86 4.72 -9.55
CA ASP A 477 28.79 3.50 -8.75
C ASP A 477 27.78 3.59 -7.58
N GLU A 478 27.16 4.75 -7.36
CA GLU A 478 26.19 4.95 -6.27
C GLU A 478 24.78 4.42 -6.61
N THR A 479 24.11 3.85 -5.60
CA THR A 479 22.69 3.51 -5.74
C THR A 479 21.82 4.76 -5.60
N ALA A 480 20.63 4.72 -6.22
CA ALA A 480 19.59 5.73 -6.06
C ALA A 480 19.31 6.01 -4.56
N LEU A 481 18.84 7.22 -4.23
CA LEU A 481 18.52 7.65 -2.85
C LEU A 481 17.63 6.67 -2.08
N ASN A 482 16.77 5.92 -2.77
CA ASN A 482 15.97 4.86 -2.16
C ASN A 482 16.83 3.69 -1.60
N GLY A 483 17.84 3.26 -2.34
CA GLY A 483 18.83 2.28 -1.87
C GLY A 483 19.59 2.82 -0.66
N GLN A 484 20.15 4.02 -0.79
CA GLN A 484 20.86 4.72 0.29
C GLN A 484 20.02 4.86 1.57
N SER A 485 18.69 5.03 1.46
CA SER A 485 17.79 5.20 2.63
C SER A 485 17.75 4.01 3.61
N ALA A 486 18.36 2.87 3.27
CA ALA A 486 18.56 1.73 4.15
C ALA A 486 19.86 1.80 4.97
N GLU A 487 20.86 2.58 4.54
CA GLU A 487 22.22 2.62 5.08
C GLU A 487 22.27 3.31 6.45
N ASP A 488 21.79 4.55 6.54
CA ASP A 488 21.74 5.31 7.79
C ASP A 488 20.50 6.25 7.89
N LEU A 489 20.45 7.06 8.96
CA LEU A 489 19.39 8.06 9.17
C LEU A 489 19.54 9.28 8.25
N SER A 490 20.77 9.65 7.89
CA SER A 490 21.10 10.82 7.07
C SER A 490 20.65 10.63 5.61
N ALA A 491 20.98 9.50 5.01
CA ALA A 491 20.53 9.08 3.68
C ALA A 491 19.01 8.87 3.64
N ARG A 492 18.40 8.42 4.74
CA ARG A 492 16.94 8.34 4.87
C ARG A 492 16.28 9.72 4.90
N ARG A 493 16.81 10.66 5.70
CA ARG A 493 16.38 12.08 5.70
C ARG A 493 16.60 12.75 4.34
N ARG A 494 17.71 12.44 3.64
CA ARG A 494 17.97 12.89 2.26
C ARG A 494 16.89 12.42 1.28
N TYR A 495 16.61 11.12 1.24
CA TYR A 495 15.54 10.55 0.40
C TYR A 495 14.16 11.12 0.75
N GLN A 496 13.80 11.20 2.03
CA GLN A 496 12.51 11.72 2.50
C GLN A 496 12.35 13.22 2.19
N GLY A 497 13.37 14.03 2.49
CA GLY A 497 13.39 15.47 2.28
C GLY A 497 13.36 15.85 0.80
N TRP A 498 14.04 15.10 -0.06
CA TRP A 498 14.03 15.35 -1.51
C TRP A 498 12.63 15.14 -2.08
N TRP A 499 11.95 14.05 -1.70
CA TRP A 499 10.56 13.83 -2.08
C TRP A 499 9.61 14.91 -1.53
N TRP A 500 9.84 15.43 -0.32
CA TRP A 500 9.03 16.54 0.20
C TRP A 500 9.25 17.85 -0.57
N LEU A 501 10.50 18.25 -0.80
CA LEU A 501 10.82 19.47 -1.57
C LEU A 501 10.33 19.39 -3.03
N ALA A 502 10.45 18.23 -3.68
CA ALA A 502 9.98 18.02 -5.05
C ALA A 502 8.45 17.96 -5.19
N ASN A 503 7.70 17.68 -4.12
CA ASN A 503 6.24 17.78 -4.13
C ASN A 503 5.78 19.18 -3.68
N LEU A 504 6.40 19.78 -2.66
CA LEU A 504 6.07 21.11 -2.17
C LEU A 504 6.26 22.20 -3.25
N SER A 505 7.35 22.15 -4.02
CA SER A 505 7.60 23.06 -5.16
C SER A 505 6.56 22.96 -6.29
N LEU A 506 5.76 21.90 -6.33
CA LEU A 506 4.88 21.52 -7.44
C LEU A 506 5.61 21.31 -8.78
N GLN A 507 6.95 21.20 -8.79
CA GLN A 507 7.75 20.97 -10.01
C GLN A 507 7.39 19.67 -10.76
N ARG A 508 6.73 18.72 -10.07
CA ARG A 508 6.34 17.40 -10.58
C ARG A 508 4.98 17.37 -11.29
N THR A 509 4.14 18.38 -11.13
CA THR A 509 2.80 18.40 -11.74
C THR A 509 2.89 18.66 -13.25
N PRO A 510 1.86 18.35 -14.06
CA PRO A 510 1.90 18.60 -15.50
C PRO A 510 2.26 20.05 -15.85
N ALA A 511 1.71 21.03 -15.15
CA ALA A 511 2.03 22.44 -15.36
C ALA A 511 3.45 22.79 -14.89
N GLY A 512 3.88 22.30 -13.72
CA GLY A 512 5.26 22.51 -13.23
C GLY A 512 6.32 21.94 -14.18
N LEU A 513 6.05 20.77 -14.77
CA LEU A 513 6.90 20.16 -15.79
C LEU A 513 6.86 20.92 -17.12
N ALA A 514 5.71 21.46 -17.53
CA ALA A 514 5.60 22.27 -18.73
C ALA A 514 6.41 23.57 -18.65
N VAL A 515 6.40 24.24 -17.49
CA VAL A 515 7.16 25.47 -17.21
C VAL A 515 8.67 25.22 -17.17
N LEU A 516 9.12 24.08 -16.66
CA LEU A 516 10.56 23.80 -16.48
C LEU A 516 11.30 23.36 -17.76
N ARG A 517 10.62 23.25 -18.91
CA ARG A 517 11.14 22.71 -20.20
C ARG A 517 12.32 23.48 -20.82
N GLU A 518 12.62 24.68 -20.35
CA GLU A 518 13.73 25.52 -20.84
C GLU A 518 14.87 25.67 -19.81
N SER A 519 14.79 24.96 -18.68
CA SER A 519 15.80 25.02 -17.61
C SER A 519 16.97 24.05 -17.82
N SER A 520 18.04 24.19 -17.02
CA SER A 520 19.15 23.22 -16.92
C SER A 520 18.68 21.77 -16.71
N LEU A 521 17.56 21.60 -16.01
CA LEU A 521 16.93 20.32 -15.70
C LEU A 521 16.46 19.60 -16.98
N SER A 522 16.14 20.33 -18.05
CA SER A 522 15.69 19.78 -19.35
C SER A 522 16.77 18.94 -20.04
N ASN A 523 18.05 19.29 -19.85
CA ASN A 523 19.19 18.54 -20.38
C ASN A 523 19.37 17.18 -19.66
N LEU A 524 18.73 16.97 -18.51
CA LEU A 524 18.62 15.68 -17.80
C LEU A 524 17.36 14.90 -18.18
N LEU A 525 16.47 15.44 -19.03
CA LEU A 525 15.22 14.81 -19.46
C LEU A 525 15.29 14.27 -20.89
N GLU A 526 16.08 14.89 -21.77
CA GLU A 526 16.34 14.37 -23.12
C GLU A 526 17.58 13.44 -23.15
N PRO A 527 17.55 12.33 -23.91
CA PRO A 527 16.50 11.88 -24.81
C PRO A 527 15.68 10.69 -24.26
N LYS A 528 14.35 10.76 -24.41
CA LYS A 528 13.34 9.70 -24.15
C LYS A 528 12.92 9.46 -22.68
N GLY A 529 13.10 10.44 -21.78
CA GLY A 529 12.61 10.38 -20.39
C GLY A 529 11.56 11.46 -20.08
N SER A 530 10.48 11.09 -19.38
CA SER A 530 9.73 12.07 -18.57
C SER A 530 10.47 12.33 -17.26
N TRP A 531 10.14 13.41 -16.54
CA TRP A 531 10.71 13.66 -15.20
C TRP A 531 10.46 12.48 -14.24
N ALA A 532 9.30 11.81 -14.36
CA ALA A 532 9.02 10.58 -13.62
C ALA A 532 10.05 9.47 -13.91
N ARG A 533 10.55 9.34 -15.15
CA ARG A 533 11.61 8.39 -15.50
C ARG A 533 12.97 8.83 -14.97
N ALA A 534 13.30 10.12 -15.05
CA ALA A 534 14.53 10.65 -14.47
C ALA A 534 14.55 10.43 -12.96
N SER A 535 13.55 10.89 -12.22
CA SER A 535 13.43 10.65 -10.77
C SER A 535 13.41 9.17 -10.37
N HIS A 536 12.90 8.27 -11.21
CA HIS A 536 12.98 6.82 -10.96
C HIS A 536 14.41 6.27 -11.07
N THR A 537 15.33 6.95 -11.76
CA THR A 537 16.77 6.59 -11.75
C THR A 537 17.47 7.08 -10.48
N TRP A 538 17.17 8.28 -9.99
CA TRP A 538 17.92 8.92 -8.87
C TRP A 538 17.27 8.70 -7.49
N ALA A 539 15.94 8.48 -7.44
CA ALA A 539 15.17 8.31 -6.21
C ALA A 539 14.21 7.10 -6.23
N ASP A 540 14.22 6.28 -7.29
CA ASP A 540 13.35 5.10 -7.51
C ASP A 540 11.86 5.41 -7.25
N LYS A 541 11.33 5.03 -6.09
CA LYS A 541 9.89 5.10 -5.78
C LYS A 541 9.56 6.26 -4.84
N PRO A 542 8.39 6.89 -5.00
CA PRO A 542 7.86 7.84 -4.01
C PRO A 542 7.61 7.15 -2.66
N LEU A 543 7.42 7.96 -1.63
CA LEU A 543 7.27 7.53 -0.24
C LEU A 543 6.14 6.48 -0.06
N SER A 544 6.53 5.20 0.01
CA SER A 544 5.62 4.10 0.32
C SER A 544 5.16 4.16 1.78
N GLY A 545 3.96 3.64 2.08
CA GLY A 545 3.30 3.79 3.39
C GLY A 545 4.16 3.44 4.62
N ASP A 546 5.05 2.46 4.51
CA ASP A 546 5.94 2.07 5.63
C ASP A 546 7.04 3.11 5.90
N ARG A 547 7.48 3.82 4.84
CA ARG A 547 8.39 4.96 4.95
C ARG A 547 7.66 6.22 5.38
N PHE A 548 6.37 6.33 5.07
CA PHE A 548 5.50 7.39 5.58
C PHE A 548 5.24 7.24 7.08
N ASN A 549 5.08 6.03 7.60
CA ASN A 549 5.02 5.79 9.04
C ASN A 549 6.33 6.14 9.76
N SER A 550 7.48 5.81 9.17
CA SER A 550 8.80 6.22 9.68
C SER A 550 9.02 7.73 9.61
N LEU A 551 8.53 8.38 8.54
CA LEU A 551 8.52 9.84 8.39
C LEU A 551 7.66 10.50 9.48
N LEU A 552 6.42 10.05 9.66
CA LEU A 552 5.50 10.59 10.67
C LEU A 552 6.08 10.49 12.08
N ARG A 553 6.77 9.40 12.42
CA ARG A 553 7.46 9.29 13.72
C ARG A 553 8.52 10.38 13.90
N ALA A 554 9.38 10.61 12.89
CA ALA A 554 10.42 11.64 12.96
C ALA A 554 9.88 13.08 12.85
N VAL A 555 8.69 13.30 12.25
CA VAL A 555 8.01 14.61 12.22
C VAL A 555 7.30 14.94 13.54
N LEU A 556 6.81 13.91 14.25
CA LEU A 556 6.02 14.05 15.48
C LEU A 556 6.85 13.87 16.76
N ASP A 557 8.13 13.53 16.64
CA ASP A 557 9.08 13.55 17.75
C ASP A 557 9.48 15.01 18.04
N ALA A 558 9.32 15.43 19.30
CA ALA A 558 9.60 16.80 19.72
C ALA A 558 11.10 17.08 19.89
N ASP A 559 11.91 16.03 20.03
CA ASP A 559 13.35 16.10 20.23
C ASP A 559 14.15 15.88 18.91
N ASP A 560 13.48 15.60 17.78
CA ASP A 560 14.11 15.47 16.46
C ASP A 560 14.20 16.82 15.72
N GLU A 561 15.43 17.34 15.57
CA GLU A 561 15.72 18.59 14.84
C GLU A 561 15.18 18.63 13.40
N TRP A 562 15.13 17.48 12.71
CA TRP A 562 14.57 17.37 11.36
C TRP A 562 13.04 17.45 11.39
N GLY A 563 12.40 16.93 12.45
CA GLY A 563 10.97 17.11 12.70
C GLY A 563 10.60 18.57 12.98
N GLY A 564 11.37 19.23 13.86
CA GLY A 564 11.23 20.67 14.13
C GLY A 564 11.34 21.53 12.85
N ALA A 565 12.43 21.37 12.09
CA ALA A 565 12.64 22.10 10.84
C ALA A 565 11.58 21.80 9.77
N PHE A 566 10.98 20.60 9.78
CA PHE A 566 9.85 20.26 8.91
C PHE A 566 8.57 21.01 9.28
N LEU A 567 8.27 21.14 10.58
CA LEU A 567 7.12 21.92 11.07
C LEU A 567 7.28 23.42 10.81
N ASP A 568 8.50 23.96 10.94
CA ASP A 568 8.82 25.34 10.57
C ASP A 568 8.65 25.58 9.06
N LEU A 569 9.14 24.66 8.21
CA LEU A 569 8.95 24.73 6.76
C LEU A 569 7.47 24.70 6.37
N LEU A 570 6.65 23.82 6.96
CA LEU A 570 5.21 23.82 6.72
C LEU A 570 4.52 25.11 7.19
N SER A 571 4.98 25.68 8.31
CA SER A 571 4.45 26.94 8.85
C SER A 571 4.78 28.13 7.95
N ALA A 572 6.03 28.23 7.48
CA ALA A 572 6.47 29.25 6.53
C ALA A 572 5.77 29.09 5.16
N ALA A 573 5.66 27.87 4.64
CA ALA A 573 4.96 27.60 3.38
C ALA A 573 3.45 27.92 3.47
N ARG A 574 2.81 27.69 4.62
CA ARG A 574 1.42 28.11 4.86
C ARG A 574 1.29 29.63 4.88
N ALA A 575 2.16 30.33 5.61
CA ALA A 575 2.16 31.78 5.70
C ALA A 575 2.44 32.45 4.34
N PHE A 576 3.37 31.90 3.55
CA PHE A 576 3.62 32.31 2.17
C PHE A 576 2.38 32.13 1.30
N ARG A 577 1.76 30.94 1.30
CA ARG A 577 0.58 30.62 0.47
C ARG A 577 -0.66 31.46 0.84
N GLU A 578 -0.80 31.84 2.10
CA GLU A 578 -1.89 32.71 2.56
C GLU A 578 -1.77 34.15 2.02
N ARG A 579 -0.53 34.66 1.84
CA ARG A 579 -0.23 35.97 1.26
C ARG A 579 -0.24 35.91 -0.27
N ASN A 580 0.60 35.03 -0.84
CA ASN A 580 0.80 34.83 -2.28
C ASN A 580 -0.33 34.00 -2.96
N ARG A 581 -1.61 34.17 -2.59
CA ARG A 581 -2.72 33.33 -3.09
C ARG A 581 -2.80 33.27 -4.62
N SER A 582 -2.48 34.37 -5.29
CA SER A 582 -2.46 34.50 -6.76
C SER A 582 -1.28 33.79 -7.45
N ARG A 583 -0.45 33.05 -6.71
CA ARG A 583 0.49 32.05 -7.24
C ARG A 583 -0.08 30.62 -7.27
N PHE A 584 -1.23 30.38 -6.65
CA PHE A 584 -1.83 29.05 -6.47
C PHE A 584 -3.17 28.89 -7.21
N ASP A 585 -3.51 29.84 -8.07
CA ASP A 585 -4.66 29.78 -8.97
C ASP A 585 -4.27 29.29 -10.38
N VAL A 586 -5.28 29.13 -11.24
CA VAL A 586 -5.08 28.73 -12.65
C VAL A 586 -4.45 29.86 -13.48
N GLU A 587 -4.70 31.12 -13.12
CA GLU A 587 -4.15 32.28 -13.83
C GLU A 587 -2.63 32.41 -13.64
N PHE A 588 -2.06 31.88 -12.55
CA PHE A 588 -0.62 31.74 -12.41
C PHE A 588 -0.04 30.91 -13.55
N TRP A 589 -0.53 29.68 -13.75
CA TRP A 589 -0.04 28.79 -14.80
C TRP A 589 -0.26 29.34 -16.21
N ARG A 590 -1.39 30.03 -16.45
CA ARG A 590 -1.62 30.76 -17.71
C ARG A 590 -0.59 31.88 -17.93
N ARG A 591 -0.22 32.63 -16.89
CA ARG A 591 0.85 33.65 -16.95
C ARG A 591 2.25 33.05 -17.15
N GLN A 592 2.49 31.81 -16.72
CA GLN A 592 3.72 31.06 -17.04
C GLN A 592 3.70 30.39 -18.43
N GLY A 593 2.69 30.66 -19.27
CA GLY A 593 2.60 30.11 -20.63
C GLY A 593 2.16 28.65 -20.73
N VAL A 594 1.61 28.06 -19.66
CA VAL A 594 1.17 26.65 -19.69
C VAL A 594 -0.10 26.50 -20.53
N GLU A 595 -0.11 25.50 -21.41
CA GLU A 595 -1.27 25.17 -22.22
C GLU A 595 -2.50 24.78 -21.39
N GLU A 596 -3.66 25.31 -21.77
CA GLU A 596 -4.96 25.05 -21.14
C GLU A 596 -5.33 23.56 -21.04
N GLN A 597 -4.79 22.70 -21.92
CA GLN A 597 -4.98 21.25 -21.86
C GLN A 597 -4.19 20.61 -20.69
N VAL A 598 -2.95 21.07 -20.47
CA VAL A 598 -2.07 20.61 -19.39
C VAL A 598 -2.60 21.07 -18.04
N ILE A 599 -3.14 22.30 -17.97
CA ILE A 599 -3.84 22.83 -16.80
C ILE A 599 -5.05 21.94 -16.44
N LYS A 600 -5.86 21.54 -17.43
CA LYS A 600 -7.03 20.68 -17.20
C LYS A 600 -6.66 19.28 -16.74
N HIS A 601 -5.62 18.68 -17.31
CA HIS A 601 -5.08 17.39 -16.86
C HIS A 601 -4.67 17.45 -15.38
N GLN A 602 -3.96 18.51 -14.98
CA GLN A 602 -3.54 18.70 -13.58
C GLN A 602 -4.71 18.89 -12.61
N LEU A 603 -5.81 19.51 -13.04
CA LEU A 603 -7.02 19.62 -12.21
C LEU A 603 -7.69 18.25 -12.05
N GLN A 604 -7.77 17.45 -13.12
CA GLN A 604 -8.31 16.09 -13.06
C GLN A 604 -7.46 15.16 -12.17
N GLU A 605 -6.14 15.32 -12.12
CA GLU A 605 -5.23 14.63 -11.19
C GLU A 605 -5.32 15.12 -9.73
N LEU A 606 -6.13 16.14 -9.43
CA LEU A 606 -6.37 16.66 -8.08
C LEU A 606 -7.81 16.42 -7.57
N GLU A 607 -8.69 15.92 -8.43
CA GLU A 607 -10.10 15.61 -8.13
C GLU A 607 -10.38 14.10 -7.98
N GLY A 608 -9.37 13.24 -8.20
CA GLY A 608 -9.42 11.77 -8.07
C GLY A 608 -8.35 11.18 -7.17
#